data_AF-A0A433DC25-F1
#
_entry.id   AF-A0A433DC25-F1
#
_cell.length_a   1.000
_cell.length_b   1.000
_cell.length_c   1.000
_cell.angle_alpha   90.00
_cell.angle_beta   90.00
_cell.angle_gamma   90.00
#
_symmetry.space_group_name_H-M   'P 1'
#
loop_
_entity.id
_entity.type
_entity.pdbx_description
1 polymer ?
#
loop_
_entity_poly.entity_id
_entity_poly.type
_entity_poly.pdbx_seq_one_letter_code
_entity_poly.pdbx_strand_id
1 'polypeptide(L)'
;MSTETESFRLWILWENDPSPEQFKLTQDQLDSEEPNLADLAAYLYPSFIFPSETTPKNLEFFFDDNSIRAGTLLSEIIGDITDQSPLVIRYPLSNDRGKLKCLRFDAFRLVSYLPFYVRYSLSNSLYSTTLQHNTGMWHLLRYIAREKLETLQDGDLDFYFFQQLGDGKDGDDIESALQFNDIVEDAPAKGNKREISIGIRIRERRPYEEYTLEKVSNMFIGEQWDDVGMAPSFDIETLPQLDHPPSDADYKFLIDQLKSRMGAFGEDIPNEAISREFTSIFINTAVYITQKLSVTKYADIKHQDLQLGVKENLNGTRGYGRVDYSAKFQRVVIMVNEVVYRDFDKGAAQNIVQMHSALEFD
;
A
#
# COMPACT_ATOMS: atom_id res chain seq x y z
N MET A 1 16.69 19.17 57.79
CA MET A 1 16.40 19.65 56.42
C MET A 1 15.93 18.43 55.66
N SER A 2 14.65 18.39 55.28
CA SER A 2 14.09 17.35 54.42
C SER A 2 14.71 17.52 53.04
N THR A 3 15.58 16.59 52.64
CA THR A 3 15.96 16.42 51.24
C THR A 3 14.72 15.95 50.50
N GLU A 4 14.06 16.85 49.78
CA GLU A 4 13.07 16.44 48.78
C GLU A 4 13.83 15.61 47.75
N THR A 5 13.64 14.29 47.77
CA THR A 5 14.17 13.41 46.75
C THR A 5 13.56 13.85 45.42
N GLU A 6 14.40 14.26 44.49
CA GLU A 6 13.97 14.70 43.17
C GLU A 6 13.16 13.57 42.51
N SER A 7 11.98 13.92 42.01
CA SER A 7 11.03 12.94 41.48
C SER A 7 10.65 13.27 40.04
N PHE A 8 10.87 12.31 39.16
CA PHE A 8 10.52 12.35 37.76
C PHE A 8 9.08 11.85 37.58
N ARG A 9 8.30 12.53 36.75
CA ARG A 9 6.98 12.07 36.31
C ARG A 9 7.03 11.88 34.81
N LEU A 10 6.82 10.65 34.35
CA LEU A 10 6.88 10.26 32.95
C LEU A 10 5.55 9.64 32.55
N TRP A 11 4.99 10.09 31.44
CA TRP A 11 3.94 9.34 30.75
C TRP A 11 4.60 8.38 29.79
N ILE A 12 4.38 7.08 29.99
CA ILE A 12 4.96 6.02 29.18
C ILE A 12 3.82 5.27 28.49
N LEU A 13 3.94 5.11 27.19
CA LEU A 13 3.08 4.23 26.40
C LEU A 13 3.89 3.02 25.98
N TRP A 14 3.54 1.84 26.49
CA TRP A 14 3.97 0.60 25.87
C TRP A 14 3.26 0.48 24.53
N GLU A 15 3.97 0.26 23.44
CA GLU A 15 3.38 0.35 22.09
C GLU A 15 2.19 -0.60 21.83
N ASN A 16 2.09 -1.69 22.59
CA ASN A 16 0.96 -2.62 22.54
C ASN A 16 -0.16 -2.32 23.55
N ASP A 17 0.00 -1.33 24.41
CA ASP A 17 -1.00 -0.96 25.41
C ASP A 17 -1.98 0.08 24.84
N PRO A 18 -3.24 0.06 25.28
CA PRO A 18 -4.28 0.93 24.73
C PRO A 18 -4.16 2.40 25.16
N SER A 19 -3.37 2.70 26.19
CA SER A 19 -3.26 4.04 26.76
C SER A 19 -1.97 4.23 27.54
N PRO A 20 -1.41 5.45 27.58
CA PRO A 20 -0.23 5.74 28.39
C PRO A 20 -0.53 5.71 29.88
N GLU A 21 0.47 5.30 30.66
CA GLU A 21 0.44 5.28 32.11
C GLU A 21 1.47 6.27 32.69
N GLN A 22 1.14 6.91 33.80
CA GLN A 22 2.06 7.81 34.49
C GLN A 22 2.91 7.06 35.49
N PHE A 23 4.23 7.15 35.31
CA PHE A 23 5.24 6.62 36.22
C PHE A 23 5.82 7.76 37.05
N LYS A 24 5.85 7.53 38.37
CA LYS A 24 6.57 8.40 39.30
C LYS A 24 7.84 7.68 39.75
N LEU A 25 8.98 8.24 39.37
CA LEU A 25 10.29 7.70 39.69
C LEU A 25 11.01 8.65 40.64
N THR A 26 11.72 8.13 41.63
CA THR A 26 12.63 8.92 42.47
C THR A 26 14.06 8.76 41.97
N GLN A 27 14.91 9.76 42.18
CA GLN A 27 16.35 9.69 41.88
C GLN A 27 16.99 8.39 42.39
N ASP A 28 16.65 7.98 43.62
CA ASP A 28 17.14 6.77 44.28
C ASP A 28 16.77 5.46 43.57
N GLN A 29 15.81 5.48 42.63
CA GLN A 29 15.40 4.30 41.86
C GLN A 29 16.18 4.13 40.55
N LEU A 30 16.85 5.18 40.08
CA LEU A 30 17.55 5.20 38.79
C LEU A 30 19.08 5.09 38.96
N ASP A 31 19.58 4.98 40.19
CA ASP A 31 21.00 4.75 40.56
C ASP A 31 22.00 5.70 39.84
N SER A 32 21.58 6.92 39.47
CA SER A 32 22.39 7.91 38.74
C SER A 32 22.04 9.35 39.14
N GLU A 33 23.06 10.22 39.21
CA GLU A 33 22.87 11.68 39.46
C GLU A 33 22.26 12.39 38.24
N GLU A 34 22.54 11.90 37.02
CA GLU A 34 21.95 12.38 35.76
C GLU A 34 21.36 11.18 35.01
N PRO A 35 20.14 10.74 35.39
CA PRO A 35 19.56 9.54 34.83
C PRO A 35 19.21 9.75 33.35
N ASN A 36 19.49 8.74 32.53
CA ASN A 36 19.18 8.69 31.11
C ASN A 36 18.16 7.57 30.80
N LEU A 37 17.79 7.46 29.53
CA LEU A 37 16.84 6.43 29.07
C LEU A 37 17.36 5.00 29.24
N ALA A 38 18.67 4.74 29.27
CA ALA A 38 19.23 3.41 29.56
C ALA A 38 19.08 3.06 31.04
N ASP A 39 19.21 4.04 31.94
CA ASP A 39 18.93 3.87 33.37
C ASP A 39 17.43 3.58 33.59
N LEU A 40 16.56 4.31 32.88
CA LEU A 40 15.13 4.03 32.84
C LEU A 40 14.85 2.60 32.31
N ALA A 41 15.52 2.17 31.24
CA ALA A 41 15.37 0.82 30.71
C ALA A 41 15.73 -0.24 31.75
N ALA A 42 16.81 -0.03 32.50
CA ALA A 42 17.28 -0.93 33.55
C ALA A 42 16.30 -0.98 34.73
N TYR A 43 15.62 0.13 35.04
CA TYR A 43 14.58 0.20 36.08
C TYR A 43 13.26 -0.46 35.64
N LEU A 44 12.83 -0.22 34.40
CA LEU A 44 11.58 -0.78 33.89
C LEU A 44 11.69 -2.30 33.69
N TYR A 45 12.85 -2.80 33.27
CA TYR A 45 13.02 -4.22 32.95
C TYR A 45 12.60 -5.20 34.07
N PRO A 46 13.02 -5.05 35.34
CA PRO A 46 12.56 -5.91 36.44
C PRO A 46 11.12 -5.69 36.86
N SER A 47 10.57 -4.50 36.58
CA SER A 47 9.28 -4.04 37.07
C SER A 47 8.11 -4.51 36.20
N PHE A 48 8.39 -4.99 34.99
CA PHE A 48 7.40 -5.42 34.01
C PHE A 48 7.63 -6.85 33.54
N ILE A 49 6.53 -7.52 33.16
CA ILE A 49 6.59 -8.87 32.58
C ILE A 49 6.87 -8.72 31.08
N PHE A 50 8.15 -8.70 30.73
CA PHE A 50 8.55 -8.82 29.34
C PHE A 50 8.55 -10.27 28.86
N PRO A 51 8.43 -10.53 27.55
CA PRO A 51 8.81 -11.81 26.98
C PRO A 51 10.22 -12.17 27.48
N SER A 52 10.44 -13.45 27.83
CA SER A 52 11.61 -13.96 28.57
C SER A 52 12.99 -13.69 27.94
N GLU A 53 13.03 -13.06 26.77
CA GLU A 53 14.21 -12.77 25.96
C GLU A 53 14.48 -11.26 25.78
N THR A 54 13.64 -10.38 26.34
CA THR A 54 13.89 -8.93 26.34
C THR A 54 15.05 -8.63 27.28
N THR A 55 15.87 -7.64 26.94
CA THR A 55 16.88 -7.09 27.85
C THR A 55 16.73 -5.57 27.85
N PRO A 56 17.22 -4.84 28.87
CA PRO A 56 17.19 -3.38 28.87
C PRO A 56 17.75 -2.76 27.59
N LYS A 57 18.75 -3.41 26.98
CA LYS A 57 19.40 -2.95 25.73
C LYS A 57 18.53 -3.10 24.49
N ASN A 58 17.44 -3.87 24.57
CA ASN A 58 16.53 -4.14 23.46
C ASN A 58 15.27 -3.27 23.52
N LEU A 59 15.16 -2.39 24.53
CA LEU A 59 14.10 -1.38 24.58
C LEU A 59 14.50 -0.22 23.66
N GLU A 60 13.58 0.14 22.76
CA GLU A 60 13.73 1.31 21.92
C GLU A 60 12.76 2.40 22.38
N PHE A 61 13.24 3.65 22.40
CA PHE A 61 12.50 4.79 22.91
C PHE A 61 12.10 5.70 21.77
N PHE A 62 10.86 6.20 21.79
CA PHE A 62 10.31 7.10 20.79
C PHE A 62 9.54 8.23 21.46
N PHE A 63 9.60 9.42 20.86
CA PHE A 63 8.80 10.58 21.24
C PHE A 63 8.37 11.31 19.96
N ASP A 64 7.08 11.62 19.83
CA ASP A 64 6.49 12.15 18.60
C ASP A 64 6.96 11.37 17.34
N ASP A 65 6.87 10.03 17.41
CA ASP A 65 7.33 9.08 16.37
C ASP A 65 8.84 9.10 16.03
N ASN A 66 9.64 9.94 16.69
CA ASN A 66 11.08 10.01 16.49
C ASN A 66 11.82 9.09 17.46
N SER A 67 12.76 8.29 16.95
CA SER A 67 13.62 7.46 17.79
C SER A 67 14.55 8.33 18.64
N ILE A 68 14.54 8.09 19.94
CA ILE A 68 15.44 8.71 20.91
C ILE A 68 16.52 7.72 21.30
N ARG A 69 17.75 8.21 21.42
CA ARG A 69 18.89 7.38 21.82
C ARG A 69 18.81 7.06 23.31
N ALA A 70 19.13 5.82 23.69
CA ALA A 70 19.12 5.39 25.08
C ALA A 70 20.04 6.23 26.01
N GLY A 71 21.03 6.94 25.47
CA GLY A 71 21.90 7.83 26.26
C GLY A 71 21.31 9.23 26.54
N THR A 72 20.13 9.56 26.02
CA THR A 72 19.48 10.86 26.25
C THR A 72 19.07 11.01 27.71
N LEU A 73 19.38 12.16 28.31
CA LEU A 73 19.06 12.46 29.70
C LEU A 73 17.56 12.60 29.91
N LEU A 74 17.02 12.11 31.03
CA LEU A 74 15.60 12.24 31.34
C LEU A 74 15.18 13.71 31.49
N SER A 75 16.07 14.55 32.02
CA SER A 75 15.84 15.99 32.17
C SER A 75 15.63 16.73 30.85
N GLU A 76 16.14 16.19 29.73
CA GLU A 76 15.98 16.79 28.40
C GLU A 76 14.59 16.55 27.80
N ILE A 77 13.88 15.51 28.24
CA ILE A 77 12.61 15.08 27.63
C ILE A 77 11.40 15.26 28.56
N ILE A 78 11.63 15.38 29.88
CA ILE A 78 10.53 15.32 30.86
C ILE A 78 9.54 16.47 30.77
N GLY A 79 9.98 17.63 30.29
CA GLY A 79 9.12 18.79 30.14
C GLY A 79 8.08 18.64 29.03
N ASP A 80 8.37 17.80 28.04
CA ASP A 80 7.58 17.67 26.81
C ASP A 80 6.67 16.43 26.83
N ILE A 81 6.96 15.45 27.68
CA ILE A 81 6.19 14.22 27.81
C ILE A 81 4.86 14.45 28.56
N THR A 82 3.75 14.11 27.91
CA THR A 82 2.39 14.23 28.46
C THR A 82 1.57 12.96 28.21
N ASP A 83 0.34 12.90 28.73
CA ASP A 83 -0.61 11.82 28.41
C ASP A 83 -1.02 11.82 26.93
N GLN A 84 -0.93 12.97 26.25
CA GLN A 84 -1.26 13.10 24.82
C GLN A 84 -0.04 12.93 23.91
N SER A 85 1.17 13.15 24.44
CA SER A 85 2.45 12.84 23.76
C SER A 85 3.36 12.09 24.75
N PRO A 86 3.13 10.77 24.93
CA PRO A 86 3.90 9.96 25.87
C PRO A 86 5.25 9.53 25.28
N LEU A 87 6.17 9.14 26.16
CA LEU A 87 7.36 8.38 25.75
C LEU A 87 6.91 6.97 25.35
N VAL A 88 7.04 6.64 24.07
CA VAL A 88 6.66 5.32 23.54
C VAL A 88 7.83 4.36 23.68
N ILE A 89 7.60 3.19 24.27
CA ILE A 89 8.60 2.13 24.42
C ILE A 89 8.24 0.93 23.54
N ARG A 90 9.18 0.57 22.66
CA ARG A 90 9.10 -0.64 21.83
C ARG A 90 9.97 -1.75 22.37
N TYR A 91 9.53 -2.99 22.18
CA TYR A 91 10.27 -4.18 22.62
C TYR A 91 10.05 -5.37 21.67
N PRO A 92 10.99 -6.33 21.63
CA PRO A 92 10.85 -7.53 20.81
C PRO A 92 9.72 -8.46 21.32
N LEU A 93 8.94 -9.04 20.40
CA LEU A 93 7.77 -9.88 20.73
C LEU A 93 7.99 -11.38 20.56
N SER A 94 8.81 -11.86 19.61
CA SER A 94 9.12 -13.30 19.50
C SER A 94 10.50 -13.64 18.96
N ASN A 95 11.21 -14.57 19.64
CA ASN A 95 11.74 -15.77 18.99
C ASN A 95 10.79 -16.89 19.38
N ASP A 96 10.42 -17.79 18.46
CA ASP A 96 9.73 -18.98 18.91
C ASP A 96 10.40 -20.25 18.43
N ARG A 97 10.82 -21.04 19.42
CA ARG A 97 10.43 -22.44 19.47
C ARG A 97 9.80 -22.75 20.82
N GLY A 98 8.51 -22.47 20.93
CA GLY A 98 7.66 -23.05 21.96
C GLY A 98 6.60 -22.14 22.57
N LYS A 99 5.65 -21.65 21.75
CA LYS A 99 4.33 -21.19 22.17
C LYS A 99 4.35 -19.90 23.00
N LEU A 100 3.71 -18.86 22.47
CA LEU A 100 2.99 -17.93 23.33
C LEU A 100 1.86 -18.69 24.05
N LYS A 101 2.20 -19.18 25.24
CA LYS A 101 1.36 -19.06 26.41
C LYS A 101 2.23 -18.37 27.45
N CYS A 102 1.77 -17.25 27.98
CA CYS A 102 2.25 -16.73 29.25
C CYS A 102 2.09 -17.81 30.34
N LEU A 103 3.03 -18.74 30.45
CA LEU A 103 3.17 -19.69 31.56
C LEU A 103 4.66 -20.08 31.72
N ARG A 104 5.26 -19.51 32.77
CA ARG A 104 6.36 -19.98 33.64
C ARG A 104 7.44 -20.94 33.08
N PHE A 105 8.70 -20.46 33.19
CA PHE A 105 10.01 -21.16 33.31
C PHE A 105 10.39 -22.13 32.15
N ASP A 106 11.63 -22.30 31.67
CA ASP A 106 12.98 -22.09 32.20
C ASP A 106 14.01 -22.11 31.01
N ALA A 107 15.23 -21.60 31.29
CA ALA A 107 16.52 -21.91 30.64
C ALA A 107 16.86 -21.46 29.19
N PHE A 108 17.72 -20.42 29.14
CA PHE A 108 18.84 -20.16 28.20
C PHE A 108 18.83 -20.86 26.83
N ARG A 109 18.65 -20.10 25.75
CA ARG A 109 19.04 -20.51 24.39
C ARG A 109 19.39 -19.32 23.48
N LEU A 110 20.33 -19.57 22.56
CA LEU A 110 20.86 -18.62 21.58
C LEU A 110 19.74 -17.93 20.79
N VAL A 111 19.84 -16.60 20.74
CA VAL A 111 18.96 -15.66 20.03
C VAL A 111 19.14 -15.83 18.52
N SER A 112 18.10 -16.29 17.83
CA SER A 112 18.00 -16.12 16.38
C SER A 112 16.66 -15.46 16.08
N TYR A 113 16.67 -14.12 15.98
CA TYR A 113 15.53 -13.33 15.53
C TYR A 113 15.05 -13.89 14.19
N LEU A 114 13.94 -14.62 14.22
CA LEU A 114 13.39 -15.23 13.01
C LEU A 114 12.76 -14.11 12.18
N PRO A 115 13.33 -13.79 11.01
CA PRO A 115 12.77 -12.75 10.17
C PRO A 115 11.35 -13.13 9.72
N PHE A 116 10.43 -12.18 9.83
CA PHE A 116 9.11 -12.27 9.24
C PHE A 116 9.14 -11.76 7.81
N TYR A 117 8.69 -12.61 6.90
CA TYR A 117 8.51 -12.24 5.51
C TYR A 117 7.09 -11.72 5.33
N VAL A 118 6.95 -10.43 5.05
CA VAL A 118 5.65 -9.78 4.86
C VAL A 118 5.45 -9.58 3.37
N ARG A 119 4.43 -10.23 2.82
CA ARG A 119 3.87 -9.88 1.51
C ARG A 119 2.78 -8.87 1.71
N TYR A 120 2.85 -7.76 0.97
CA TYR A 120 1.81 -6.75 1.01
C TYR A 120 1.45 -6.33 -0.40
N SER A 121 0.19 -5.97 -0.62
CA SER A 121 -0.29 -5.55 -1.93
C SER A 121 -1.15 -4.30 -1.86
N LEU A 122 -1.07 -3.49 -2.91
CA LEU A 122 -1.96 -2.37 -3.16
C LEU A 122 -2.57 -2.58 -4.55
N SER A 123 -3.88 -2.86 -4.60
CA SER A 123 -4.55 -3.38 -5.80
C SER A 123 -3.77 -4.59 -6.38
N ASN A 124 -3.49 -4.59 -7.68
CA ASN A 124 -2.76 -5.65 -8.37
C ASN A 124 -1.22 -5.61 -8.20
N SER A 125 -0.69 -4.69 -7.38
CA SER A 125 0.75 -4.54 -7.18
C SER A 125 1.19 -5.31 -5.93
N LEU A 126 2.00 -6.37 -6.12
CA LEU A 126 2.52 -7.20 -5.03
C LEU A 126 3.95 -6.80 -4.65
N TYR A 127 4.18 -6.64 -3.36
CA TYR A 127 5.47 -6.30 -2.77
C TYR A 127 5.80 -7.24 -1.63
N SER A 128 7.06 -7.19 -1.22
CA SER A 128 7.48 -7.89 -0.02
C SER A 128 8.61 -7.19 0.71
N THR A 129 8.70 -7.46 2.01
CA THR A 129 9.79 -7.03 2.86
C THR A 129 10.07 -8.07 3.94
N THR A 130 11.22 -7.97 4.58
CA THR A 130 11.59 -8.81 5.71
C THR A 130 11.75 -7.92 6.93
N LEU A 131 11.00 -8.20 8.00
CA LEU A 131 11.00 -7.45 9.24
C LEU A 131 11.35 -8.34 10.43
N GLN A 132 11.83 -7.72 11.51
CA GLN A 132 11.95 -8.38 12.80
C GLN A 132 10.64 -8.25 13.57
N HIS A 133 10.29 -9.26 14.37
CA HIS A 133 9.07 -9.20 15.17
C HIS A 133 9.29 -8.41 16.46
N ASN A 134 8.92 -7.15 16.40
CA ASN A 134 8.84 -6.24 17.53
C ASN A 134 7.50 -5.50 17.51
N THR A 135 7.16 -4.82 18.59
CA THR A 135 5.93 -4.02 18.70
C THR A 135 5.80 -2.97 17.59
N GLY A 136 6.93 -2.48 17.04
CA GLY A 136 6.99 -1.44 16.02
C GLY A 136 6.83 -1.91 14.59
N MET A 137 6.63 -3.22 14.37
CA MET A 137 6.59 -3.82 13.03
C MET A 137 5.49 -3.22 12.16
N TRP A 138 4.34 -2.87 12.76
CA TRP A 138 3.23 -2.19 12.06
C TRP A 138 3.63 -0.81 11.54
N HIS A 139 4.22 0.05 12.39
CA HIS A 139 4.67 1.38 12.00
C HIS A 139 5.76 1.33 10.93
N LEU A 140 6.74 0.44 11.10
CA LEU A 140 7.81 0.25 10.14
C LEU A 140 7.27 -0.21 8.78
N LEU A 141 6.29 -1.11 8.77
CA LEU A 141 5.66 -1.54 7.54
C LEU A 141 4.89 -0.41 6.86
N ARG A 142 4.16 0.43 7.61
CA ARG A 142 3.50 1.62 7.05
C ARG A 142 4.51 2.59 6.43
N TYR A 143 5.63 2.83 7.10
CA TYR A 143 6.71 3.65 6.57
C TYR A 143 7.27 3.08 5.26
N ILE A 144 7.61 1.78 5.24
CA ILE A 144 8.13 1.10 4.03
C ILE A 144 7.11 1.14 2.89
N ALA A 145 5.82 0.98 3.20
CA ALA A 145 4.76 1.06 2.20
C ALA A 145 4.69 2.46 1.57
N ARG A 146 4.75 3.54 2.37
CA ARG A 146 4.80 4.92 1.86
C ARG A 146 6.02 5.18 0.98
N GLU A 147 7.19 4.74 1.41
CA GLU A 147 8.43 4.91 0.64
C GLU A 147 8.39 4.21 -0.73
N LYS A 148 7.71 3.06 -0.82
CA LYS A 148 7.70 2.22 -2.04
C LYS A 148 6.50 2.46 -2.96
N LEU A 149 5.41 3.01 -2.44
CA LEU A 149 4.14 3.12 -3.15
C LEU A 149 3.84 4.59 -3.38
N GLU A 150 4.08 5.08 -4.61
CA GLU A 150 3.78 6.45 -5.01
C GLU A 150 2.35 6.86 -4.66
N THR A 151 1.38 5.96 -4.81
CA THR A 151 -0.03 6.16 -4.44
C THR A 151 -0.24 6.55 -2.97
N LEU A 152 0.68 6.16 -2.07
CA LEU A 152 0.63 6.45 -0.64
C LEU A 152 1.51 7.65 -0.22
N GLN A 153 2.24 8.26 -1.16
CA GLN A 153 3.12 9.41 -0.88
C GLN A 153 2.37 10.75 -0.90
N ASP A 154 1.16 10.77 -1.43
CA ASP A 154 0.35 11.99 -1.55
C ASP A 154 -0.23 12.44 -0.20
N GLY A 155 0.52 13.25 0.55
CA GLY A 155 0.06 13.92 1.78
C GLY A 155 -0.28 12.97 2.94
N ASP A 156 -1.15 13.43 3.85
CA ASP A 156 -1.63 12.67 5.02
C ASP A 156 -2.70 11.65 4.63
N LEU A 157 -2.38 10.77 3.68
CA LEU A 157 -3.25 9.66 3.32
C LEU A 157 -3.39 8.70 4.49
N ASP A 158 -4.64 8.56 4.94
CA ASP A 158 -5.04 7.53 5.88
C ASP A 158 -5.27 6.21 5.14
N PHE A 159 -4.50 5.19 5.52
CA PHE A 159 -4.59 3.85 4.96
C PHE A 159 -4.45 2.83 6.09
N TYR A 160 -5.03 1.66 5.87
CA TYR A 160 -4.99 0.55 6.79
C TYR A 160 -4.65 -0.73 6.05
N PHE A 161 -4.27 -1.76 6.80
CA PHE A 161 -4.01 -3.08 6.23
C PHE A 161 -5.24 -3.96 6.39
N PHE A 162 -5.33 -5.04 5.61
CA PHE A 162 -6.30 -6.11 5.84
C PHE A 162 -5.63 -7.45 5.62
N GLN A 163 -6.10 -8.50 6.28
CA GLN A 163 -5.50 -9.82 6.12
C GLN A 163 -5.89 -10.44 4.77
N GLN A 164 -4.94 -11.05 4.06
CA GLN A 164 -5.26 -11.85 2.86
C GLN A 164 -5.32 -13.32 3.23
N LEU A 165 -6.53 -13.89 3.21
CA LEU A 165 -6.79 -15.26 3.66
C LEU A 165 -6.54 -16.32 2.57
N GLY A 166 -6.16 -15.91 1.36
CA GLY A 166 -6.06 -16.77 0.18
C GLY A 166 -7.37 -16.84 -0.60
N ASP A 167 -7.33 -17.45 -1.79
CA ASP A 167 -8.50 -17.62 -2.69
C ASP A 167 -9.26 -16.33 -3.04
N GLY A 168 -8.57 -15.19 -3.02
CA GLY A 168 -9.15 -13.87 -3.29
C GLY A 168 -10.09 -13.36 -2.19
N LYS A 169 -10.01 -13.93 -0.97
CA LYS A 169 -10.80 -13.47 0.17
C LYS A 169 -9.99 -12.57 1.09
N ASP A 170 -10.60 -11.45 1.40
CA ASP A 170 -10.13 -10.51 2.41
C ASP A 170 -10.62 -10.99 3.79
N GLY A 171 -9.72 -10.97 4.76
CA GLY A 171 -10.02 -11.17 6.17
C GLY A 171 -10.32 -9.84 6.86
N ASP A 172 -10.05 -9.80 8.16
CA ASP A 172 -10.35 -8.62 8.97
C ASP A 172 -9.44 -7.44 8.63
N ASP A 173 -10.01 -6.23 8.80
CA ASP A 173 -9.27 -4.98 8.71
C ASP A 173 -8.32 -4.84 9.92
N ILE A 174 -7.13 -4.33 9.65
CA ILE A 174 -6.02 -4.17 10.59
C ILE A 174 -5.72 -2.68 10.68
N GLU A 175 -6.36 -2.04 11.65
CA GLU A 175 -6.30 -0.59 11.86
C GLU A 175 -5.30 -0.18 12.96
N SER A 176 -4.79 -1.14 13.74
CA SER A 176 -3.85 -0.87 14.85
C SER A 176 -2.65 -1.82 14.92
N ALA A 177 -1.61 -1.39 15.62
CA ALA A 177 -0.43 -2.22 15.90
C ALA A 177 -0.79 -3.49 16.70
N LEU A 178 -1.75 -3.39 17.63
CA LEU A 178 -2.23 -4.52 18.43
C LEU A 178 -2.80 -5.63 17.52
N GLN A 179 -3.75 -5.31 16.66
CA GLN A 179 -4.36 -6.26 15.71
C GLN A 179 -3.32 -6.88 14.77
N PHE A 180 -2.35 -6.07 14.33
CA PHE A 180 -1.28 -6.55 13.47
C PHE A 180 -0.39 -7.57 14.18
N ASN A 181 -0.03 -7.30 15.43
CA ASN A 181 0.80 -8.18 16.25
C ASN A 181 0.08 -9.51 16.55
N ASP A 182 -1.23 -9.49 16.81
CA ASP A 182 -2.04 -10.71 16.98
C ASP A 182 -1.96 -11.61 15.73
N ILE A 183 -2.08 -11.03 14.53
CA ILE A 183 -1.99 -11.76 13.25
C ILE A 183 -0.59 -12.34 13.03
N VAL A 184 0.45 -11.58 13.38
CA VAL A 184 1.86 -12.00 13.25
C VAL A 184 2.19 -13.13 14.24
N GLU A 185 1.62 -13.08 15.44
CA GLU A 185 1.75 -14.11 16.46
C GLU A 185 1.14 -15.44 16.00
N ASP A 186 -0.08 -15.40 15.47
CA ASP A 186 -0.82 -16.55 14.98
C ASP A 186 -0.28 -17.12 13.66
N ALA A 187 0.59 -16.39 12.97
CA ALA A 187 1.15 -16.80 11.69
C ALA A 187 1.95 -18.11 11.81
N PRO A 188 1.59 -19.17 11.06
CA PRO A 188 2.22 -20.47 11.19
C PRO A 188 3.67 -20.43 10.69
N ALA A 189 4.58 -21.00 11.49
CA ALA A 189 5.98 -21.16 11.09
C ALA A 189 6.10 -22.24 10.01
N LYS A 190 6.54 -21.86 8.80
CA LYS A 190 6.92 -22.80 7.74
C LYS A 190 8.44 -22.92 7.72
N GLY A 191 8.97 -23.86 8.49
CA GLY A 191 10.42 -24.05 8.65
C GLY A 191 11.05 -22.93 9.48
N ASN A 192 12.08 -22.27 8.96
CA ASN A 192 12.77 -21.14 9.61
C ASN A 192 12.23 -19.77 9.16
N LYS A 193 10.99 -19.71 8.66
CA LYS A 193 10.38 -18.46 8.22
C LYS A 193 8.92 -18.42 8.64
N ARG A 194 8.48 -17.25 9.09
CA ARG A 194 7.06 -16.92 9.22
C ARG A 194 6.72 -15.97 8.07
N GLU A 195 5.56 -16.19 7.49
CA GLU A 195 5.06 -15.40 6.36
C GLU A 195 3.64 -14.95 6.66
N ILE A 196 3.38 -13.66 6.45
CA ILE A 196 2.04 -13.09 6.43
C ILE A 196 1.79 -12.43 5.08
N SER A 197 0.54 -12.47 4.62
CA SER A 197 0.08 -11.75 3.43
C SER A 197 -1.03 -10.78 3.83
N ILE A 198 -0.85 -9.52 3.49
CA ILE A 198 -1.80 -8.45 3.80
C ILE A 198 -2.06 -7.61 2.55
N GLY A 199 -3.21 -6.96 2.48
CA GLY A 199 -3.47 -5.92 1.50
C GLY A 199 -3.52 -4.55 2.15
N ILE A 200 -3.46 -3.51 1.32
CA ILE A 200 -3.53 -2.11 1.72
C ILE A 200 -4.81 -1.51 1.13
N ARG A 201 -5.59 -0.83 1.97
CA ARG A 201 -6.72 -0.01 1.55
C ARG A 201 -6.52 1.42 2.00
N ILE A 202 -6.90 2.35 1.13
CA ILE A 202 -6.89 3.78 1.40
C ILE A 202 -8.29 4.19 1.87
N ARG A 203 -8.39 4.89 3.00
CA ARG A 203 -9.69 5.31 3.53
C ARG A 203 -10.37 6.23 2.52
N GLU A 204 -11.69 6.05 2.37
CA GLU A 204 -12.55 6.81 1.44
C GLU A 204 -12.29 6.64 -0.07
N ARG A 205 -11.21 5.95 -0.46
CA ARG A 205 -10.91 5.60 -1.85
C ARG A 205 -11.10 4.12 -2.09
N ARG A 206 -11.22 3.71 -3.36
CA ARG A 206 -11.29 2.29 -3.73
C ARG A 206 -10.42 1.95 -4.92
N PRO A 207 -9.88 0.72 -4.98
CA PRO A 207 -9.35 0.18 -6.22
C PRO A 207 -10.37 0.33 -7.35
N TYR A 208 -9.93 0.73 -8.55
CA TYR A 208 -10.84 0.90 -9.69
C TYR A 208 -11.63 -0.37 -10.01
N GLU A 209 -11.02 -1.54 -9.79
CA GLU A 209 -11.62 -2.86 -10.01
C GLU A 209 -12.73 -3.25 -9.03
N GLU A 210 -12.91 -2.49 -7.94
CA GLU A 210 -13.99 -2.71 -6.96
C GLU A 210 -15.26 -1.90 -7.27
N TYR A 211 -15.23 -1.06 -8.29
CA TYR A 211 -16.41 -0.28 -8.67
C TYR A 211 -17.40 -1.10 -9.48
N THR A 212 -18.69 -0.86 -9.20
CA THR A 212 -19.82 -1.39 -9.98
C THR A 212 -20.41 -0.28 -10.84
N LEU A 213 -21.05 -0.67 -11.95
CA LEU A 213 -21.65 0.29 -12.89
C LEU A 213 -22.73 1.15 -12.22
N GLU A 214 -23.59 0.52 -11.42
CA GLU A 214 -24.64 1.18 -10.63
C GLU A 214 -24.05 2.27 -9.73
N LYS A 215 -22.93 1.97 -9.05
CA LYS A 215 -22.30 2.89 -8.12
C LYS A 215 -21.70 4.09 -8.84
N VAL A 216 -21.01 3.87 -9.96
CA VAL A 216 -20.32 4.95 -10.67
C VAL A 216 -21.28 5.82 -11.47
N SER A 217 -22.32 5.23 -12.07
CA SER A 217 -23.37 5.99 -12.76
C SER A 217 -24.08 6.91 -11.77
N ASN A 218 -24.42 6.42 -10.58
CA ASN A 218 -25.08 7.24 -9.56
C ASN A 218 -24.15 8.35 -9.06
N MET A 219 -22.87 8.02 -8.82
CA MET A 219 -21.89 8.96 -8.28
C MET A 219 -21.53 10.09 -9.24
N PHE A 220 -21.31 9.80 -10.52
CA PHE A 220 -20.73 10.77 -11.47
C PHE A 220 -21.74 11.33 -12.47
N ILE A 221 -22.84 10.62 -12.73
CA ILE A 221 -23.82 10.97 -13.77
C ILE A 221 -25.16 11.33 -13.14
N GLY A 222 -25.46 10.79 -11.94
CA GLY A 222 -26.74 10.98 -11.27
C GLY A 222 -27.85 10.05 -11.79
N GLU A 223 -27.46 8.97 -12.47
CA GLU A 223 -28.35 7.93 -13.00
C GLU A 223 -28.01 6.57 -12.36
N GLN A 224 -28.90 5.57 -12.44
CA GLN A 224 -28.65 4.25 -11.87
C GLN A 224 -28.64 3.22 -13.00
N TRP A 225 -27.46 2.90 -13.50
CA TRP A 225 -27.27 1.92 -14.57
C TRP A 225 -26.89 0.56 -14.00
N ASP A 226 -27.77 -0.42 -14.14
CA ASP A 226 -27.50 -1.79 -13.71
C ASP A 226 -26.64 -2.55 -14.73
N ASP A 227 -26.72 -2.18 -16.00
CA ASP A 227 -25.94 -2.73 -17.11
C ASP A 227 -25.58 -1.64 -18.14
N VAL A 228 -24.56 -1.90 -18.96
CA VAL A 228 -24.07 -0.93 -19.95
C VAL A 228 -25.10 -0.55 -21.01
N GLY A 229 -26.11 -1.39 -21.25
CA GLY A 229 -27.20 -1.10 -22.19
C GLY A 229 -28.13 0.02 -21.73
N MET A 230 -28.09 0.39 -20.45
CA MET A 230 -28.79 1.56 -19.92
C MET A 230 -28.02 2.87 -20.16
N ALA A 231 -26.71 2.79 -20.44
CA ALA A 231 -25.90 3.97 -20.70
C ALA A 231 -26.26 4.63 -22.05
N PRO A 232 -26.10 5.96 -22.18
CA PRO A 232 -26.29 6.66 -23.45
C PRO A 232 -25.45 6.04 -24.56
N SER A 233 -26.11 5.69 -25.67
CA SER A 233 -25.42 5.18 -26.85
C SER A 233 -24.75 6.33 -27.61
N PHE A 234 -23.46 6.20 -27.85
CA PHE A 234 -22.73 7.07 -28.77
C PHE A 234 -22.75 6.46 -30.18
N ASP A 235 -23.34 7.17 -31.15
CA ASP A 235 -23.31 6.75 -32.54
C ASP A 235 -22.00 7.21 -33.20
N ILE A 236 -21.13 6.25 -33.49
CA ILE A 236 -19.81 6.51 -34.09
C ILE A 236 -19.93 7.18 -35.47
N GLU A 237 -21.05 6.97 -36.19
CA GLU A 237 -21.29 7.58 -37.50
C GLU A 237 -21.59 9.08 -37.40
N THR A 238 -21.86 9.60 -36.19
CA THR A 238 -21.98 11.04 -35.93
C THR A 238 -20.64 11.75 -35.85
N LEU A 239 -19.52 11.02 -35.76
CA LEU A 239 -18.20 11.62 -35.76
C LEU A 239 -17.89 12.27 -37.13
N PRO A 240 -17.14 13.39 -37.14
CA PRO A 240 -16.66 13.96 -38.39
C PRO A 240 -15.87 12.94 -39.20
N GLN A 241 -16.14 12.86 -40.51
CA GLN A 241 -15.31 12.05 -41.40
C GLN A 241 -13.86 12.55 -41.39
N LEU A 242 -12.93 11.61 -41.38
CA LEU A 242 -11.51 11.92 -41.47
C LEU A 242 -11.20 12.38 -42.89
N ASP A 243 -10.65 13.58 -43.05
CA ASP A 243 -10.16 14.08 -44.35
C ASP A 243 -9.10 13.15 -44.96
N HIS A 244 -8.35 12.46 -44.09
CA HIS A 244 -7.31 11.50 -44.43
C HIS A 244 -7.49 10.24 -43.57
N PRO A 245 -8.34 9.30 -43.98
CA PRO A 245 -8.50 8.04 -43.27
C PRO A 245 -7.23 7.18 -43.39
N PRO A 246 -7.07 6.16 -42.53
CA PRO A 246 -5.99 5.17 -42.69
C PRO A 246 -5.99 4.57 -44.10
N SER A 247 -4.80 4.40 -44.67
CA SER A 247 -4.65 3.84 -46.02
C SER A 247 -4.75 2.31 -46.00
N ASP A 248 -4.99 1.69 -47.16
CA ASP A 248 -4.93 0.22 -47.32
C ASP A 248 -3.58 -0.35 -46.85
N ALA A 249 -2.49 0.41 -47.01
CA ALA A 249 -1.18 0.02 -46.53
C ALA A 249 -1.11 -0.01 -44.98
N ASP A 250 -1.80 0.90 -44.30
CA ASP A 250 -1.88 0.93 -42.84
C ASP A 250 -2.72 -0.26 -42.31
N TYR A 251 -3.85 -0.58 -42.95
CA TYR A 251 -4.62 -1.78 -42.62
C TYR A 251 -3.85 -3.06 -42.90
N LYS A 252 -3.13 -3.12 -44.02
CA LYS A 252 -2.26 -4.25 -44.35
C LYS A 252 -1.17 -4.43 -43.30
N PHE A 253 -0.56 -3.34 -42.83
CA PHE A 253 0.43 -3.38 -41.75
C PHE A 253 -0.16 -3.99 -40.47
N LEU A 254 -1.34 -3.55 -40.03
CA LEU A 254 -2.03 -4.15 -38.87
C LEU A 254 -2.28 -5.65 -39.06
N ILE A 255 -2.84 -6.04 -40.20
CA ILE A 255 -3.17 -7.44 -40.50
C ILE A 255 -1.90 -8.30 -40.53
N ASP A 256 -0.82 -7.81 -41.13
CA ASP A 256 0.44 -8.53 -41.23
C ASP A 256 1.08 -8.72 -39.83
N GLN A 257 1.00 -7.72 -38.95
CA GLN A 257 1.43 -7.84 -37.54
C GLN A 257 0.62 -8.92 -36.78
N LEU A 258 -0.71 -8.90 -36.91
CA LEU A 258 -1.59 -9.87 -36.27
C LEU A 258 -1.32 -11.30 -36.78
N LYS A 259 -1.19 -11.48 -38.10
CA LYS A 259 -0.87 -12.80 -38.70
C LYS A 259 0.49 -13.31 -38.26
N SER A 260 1.51 -12.45 -38.24
CA SER A 260 2.83 -12.84 -37.77
C SER A 260 2.79 -13.30 -36.31
N ARG A 261 2.04 -12.60 -35.45
CA ARG A 261 1.90 -12.96 -34.03
C ARG A 261 1.11 -14.25 -33.86
N MET A 262 0.02 -14.41 -34.63
CA MET A 262 -0.80 -15.63 -34.63
C MET A 262 0.01 -16.87 -35.04
N GLY A 263 0.81 -16.76 -36.10
CA GLY A 263 1.68 -17.85 -36.54
C GLY A 263 2.73 -18.24 -35.48
N ALA A 264 3.24 -17.27 -34.71
CA ALA A 264 4.18 -17.54 -33.63
C ALA A 264 3.56 -18.29 -32.44
N PHE A 265 2.26 -18.11 -32.20
CA PHE A 265 1.52 -18.80 -31.14
C PHE A 265 0.77 -20.06 -31.61
N GLY A 266 0.96 -20.48 -32.86
CA GLY A 266 0.35 -21.71 -33.38
C GLY A 266 -1.16 -21.63 -33.57
N GLU A 267 -1.69 -20.43 -33.87
CA GLU A 267 -3.10 -20.17 -34.15
C GLU A 267 -4.08 -20.37 -32.98
N ASP A 268 -3.57 -20.36 -31.74
CA ASP A 268 -4.39 -20.48 -30.51
C ASP A 268 -4.14 -19.31 -29.55
N ILE A 269 -5.18 -18.95 -28.78
CA ILE A 269 -5.14 -17.90 -27.74
C ILE A 269 -5.64 -18.52 -26.42
N PRO A 270 -4.80 -19.34 -25.75
CA PRO A 270 -5.25 -20.16 -24.63
C PRO A 270 -5.32 -19.41 -23.29
N ASN A 271 -4.74 -18.21 -23.19
CA ASN A 271 -4.66 -17.47 -21.92
C ASN A 271 -4.62 -15.94 -22.11
N GLU A 272 -4.81 -15.22 -21.01
CA GLU A 272 -4.83 -13.75 -20.97
C GLU A 272 -3.50 -13.14 -21.45
N ALA A 273 -2.36 -13.75 -21.09
CA ALA A 273 -1.05 -13.23 -21.49
C ALA A 273 -0.87 -13.20 -23.00
N ILE A 274 -1.35 -14.25 -23.70
CA ILE A 274 -1.34 -14.30 -25.17
C ILE A 274 -2.39 -13.34 -25.74
N SER A 275 -3.58 -13.24 -25.14
CA SER A 275 -4.60 -12.26 -25.55
C SER A 275 -4.04 -10.83 -25.55
N ARG A 276 -3.28 -10.46 -24.51
CA ARG A 276 -2.66 -9.14 -24.38
C ARG A 276 -1.67 -8.82 -25.50
N GLU A 277 -0.98 -9.81 -26.07
CA GLU A 277 -0.10 -9.61 -27.24
C GLU A 277 -0.87 -9.10 -28.47
N PHE A 278 -2.13 -9.53 -28.64
CA PHE A 278 -2.98 -9.07 -29.74
C PHE A 278 -3.63 -7.72 -29.45
N THR A 279 -4.12 -7.50 -28.22
CA THR A 279 -4.63 -6.19 -27.78
C THR A 279 -3.56 -5.11 -27.95
N SER A 280 -2.33 -5.40 -27.52
CA SER A 280 -1.19 -4.51 -27.66
C SER A 280 -0.90 -4.14 -29.12
N ILE A 281 -0.97 -5.10 -30.06
CA ILE A 281 -0.80 -4.79 -31.50
C ILE A 281 -1.87 -3.82 -31.99
N PHE A 282 -3.13 -4.03 -31.61
CA PHE A 282 -4.22 -3.15 -32.01
C PHE A 282 -4.01 -1.72 -31.52
N ILE A 283 -3.78 -1.56 -30.21
CA ILE A 283 -3.61 -0.24 -29.58
C ILE A 283 -2.36 0.47 -30.09
N ASN A 284 -1.21 -0.22 -30.18
CA ASN A 284 0.02 0.35 -30.71
C ASN A 284 -0.15 0.82 -32.16
N THR A 285 -0.81 0.01 -33.00
CA THR A 285 -1.00 0.36 -34.41
C THR A 285 -1.96 1.54 -34.56
N ALA A 286 -3.02 1.61 -33.75
CA ALA A 286 -3.94 2.75 -33.75
C ALA A 286 -3.22 4.05 -33.37
N VAL A 287 -2.40 4.04 -32.31
CA VAL A 287 -1.59 5.20 -31.91
C VAL A 287 -0.58 5.57 -32.98
N TYR A 288 0.14 4.60 -33.56
CA TYR A 288 1.11 4.83 -34.62
C TYR A 288 0.48 5.49 -35.86
N ILE A 289 -0.66 4.98 -36.33
CA ILE A 289 -1.40 5.55 -37.46
C ILE A 289 -1.85 6.98 -37.12
N THR A 290 -2.37 7.19 -35.91
CA THR A 290 -2.80 8.52 -35.45
C THR A 290 -1.64 9.52 -35.44
N GLN A 291 -0.46 9.12 -34.96
CA GLN A 291 0.76 9.93 -35.01
C GLN A 291 1.18 10.26 -36.44
N LYS A 292 1.12 9.28 -37.36
CA LYS A 292 1.45 9.49 -38.78
C LYS A 292 0.50 10.50 -39.44
N LEU A 293 -0.80 10.39 -39.17
CA LEU A 293 -1.83 11.28 -39.72
C LEU A 293 -1.78 12.69 -39.10
N SER A 294 -1.47 12.80 -37.81
CA SER A 294 -1.40 14.10 -37.12
C SER A 294 -0.26 14.96 -37.64
N VAL A 295 0.92 14.38 -37.92
CA VAL A 295 2.07 15.09 -38.52
C VAL A 295 1.78 15.60 -39.93
N THR A 296 0.97 14.87 -40.70
CA THR A 296 0.63 15.28 -42.08
C THR A 296 -0.40 16.40 -42.14
N LYS A 297 -1.32 16.47 -41.15
CA LYS A 297 -2.42 17.45 -41.12
C LYS A 297 -2.12 18.68 -40.26
N TYR A 298 -1.36 18.53 -39.18
CA TYR A 298 -1.11 19.58 -38.20
C TYR A 298 0.40 19.75 -38.01
N ALA A 299 0.98 20.72 -38.72
CA ALA A 299 2.43 20.97 -38.74
C ALA A 299 3.06 21.25 -37.35
N ASP A 300 2.24 21.61 -36.36
CA ASP A 300 2.66 21.95 -35.00
C ASP A 300 2.57 20.77 -34.00
N ILE A 301 2.05 19.62 -34.41
CA ILE A 301 1.93 18.45 -33.53
C ILE A 301 3.18 17.59 -33.65
N LYS A 302 3.90 17.44 -32.54
CA LYS A 302 5.09 16.60 -32.45
C LYS A 302 4.67 15.17 -32.08
N HIS A 303 5.47 14.19 -32.51
CA HIS A 303 5.31 12.79 -32.08
C HIS A 303 5.27 12.63 -30.55
N GLN A 304 5.90 13.56 -29.82
CA GLN A 304 5.94 13.56 -28.35
C GLN A 304 4.59 13.93 -27.71
N ASP A 305 3.67 14.54 -28.47
CA ASP A 305 2.38 15.01 -27.98
C ASP A 305 1.30 13.91 -28.01
N LEU A 306 1.61 12.74 -28.58
CA LEU A 306 0.80 11.53 -28.54
C LEU A 306 1.67 10.36 -28.07
N GLN A 307 1.54 9.98 -26.80
CA GLN A 307 2.27 8.84 -26.24
C GLN A 307 1.29 7.80 -25.71
N LEU A 308 1.63 6.54 -25.93
CA LEU A 308 0.93 5.40 -25.34
C LEU A 308 1.58 5.07 -24.00
N GLY A 309 0.85 5.30 -22.92
CA GLY A 309 1.13 4.75 -21.61
C GLY A 309 0.57 3.33 -21.50
N VAL A 310 1.32 2.45 -20.83
CA VAL A 310 0.93 1.05 -20.60
C VAL A 310 1.07 0.76 -19.12
N LYS A 311 0.00 0.25 -18.49
CA LYS A 311 -0.04 -0.09 -17.07
C LYS A 311 0.36 1.08 -16.16
N GLU A 312 -0.01 2.31 -16.53
CA GLU A 312 0.24 3.51 -15.72
C GLU A 312 -0.61 3.51 -14.45
N ASN A 313 -0.03 3.92 -13.33
CA ASN A 313 -0.79 4.13 -12.10
C ASN A 313 -1.53 5.46 -12.18
N LEU A 314 -2.81 5.45 -11.83
CA LEU A 314 -3.65 6.63 -11.69
C LEU A 314 -4.17 6.69 -10.26
N ASN A 315 -4.00 7.82 -9.58
CA ASN A 315 -4.38 8.00 -8.18
C ASN A 315 -5.34 9.17 -8.01
N GLY A 316 -6.64 8.97 -8.21
CA GLY A 316 -7.63 10.04 -8.01
C GLY A 316 -8.16 10.12 -6.60
N THR A 317 -8.99 11.14 -6.34
CA THR A 317 -9.63 11.39 -5.04
C THR A 317 -10.66 10.31 -4.68
N ARG A 318 -11.23 9.63 -5.69
CA ARG A 318 -12.24 8.58 -5.50
C ARG A 318 -11.66 7.17 -5.66
N GLY A 319 -10.71 6.98 -6.56
CA GLY A 319 -10.17 5.65 -6.81
C GLY A 319 -8.70 5.65 -7.20
N TYR A 320 -8.10 4.47 -7.12
CA TYR A 320 -6.69 4.26 -7.43
C TYR A 320 -6.48 2.91 -8.13
N GLY A 321 -5.36 2.79 -8.86
CA GLY A 321 -4.98 1.55 -9.53
C GLY A 321 -4.34 1.79 -10.88
N ARG A 322 -4.14 0.70 -11.64
CA ARG A 322 -3.51 0.76 -12.96
C ARG A 322 -4.55 0.91 -14.07
N VAL A 323 -4.21 1.70 -15.08
CA VAL A 323 -4.90 1.76 -16.38
C VAL A 323 -4.16 0.85 -17.34
N ASP A 324 -4.85 -0.01 -18.10
CA ASP A 324 -4.16 -0.95 -19.00
C ASP A 324 -3.42 -0.22 -20.12
N TYR A 325 -4.11 0.73 -20.77
CA TYR A 325 -3.54 1.62 -21.77
C TYR A 325 -4.11 3.03 -21.62
N SER A 326 -3.24 4.03 -21.74
CA SER A 326 -3.61 5.44 -21.81
C SER A 326 -2.98 6.05 -23.06
N ALA A 327 -3.72 6.88 -23.78
CA ALA A 327 -3.17 7.69 -24.86
C ALA A 327 -3.55 9.14 -24.59
N LYS A 328 -2.55 9.99 -24.35
CA LYS A 328 -2.75 11.43 -24.15
C LYS A 328 -2.50 12.14 -25.48
N PHE A 329 -3.45 12.96 -25.90
CA PHE A 329 -3.33 13.81 -27.07
C PHE A 329 -3.89 15.20 -26.80
N GLN A 330 -3.02 16.20 -26.71
CA GLN A 330 -3.40 17.56 -26.33
C GLN A 330 -4.20 17.57 -25.01
N ARG A 331 -5.51 17.89 -25.06
CA ARG A 331 -6.44 17.91 -23.90
C ARG A 331 -7.38 16.70 -23.85
N VAL A 332 -7.08 15.68 -24.64
CA VAL A 332 -7.88 14.45 -24.71
C VAL A 332 -7.06 13.32 -24.14
N VAL A 333 -7.59 12.69 -23.10
CA VAL A 333 -7.07 11.46 -22.54
C VAL A 333 -7.99 10.33 -22.98
N ILE A 334 -7.43 9.36 -23.72
CA ILE A 334 -8.13 8.13 -24.07
C ILE A 334 -7.61 7.05 -23.12
N MET A 335 -8.53 6.37 -22.43
CA MET A 335 -8.21 5.22 -21.60
C MET A 335 -8.87 3.97 -22.14
N VAL A 336 -8.11 2.88 -22.14
CA VAL A 336 -8.58 1.58 -22.60
C VAL A 336 -8.25 0.57 -21.52
N ASN A 337 -9.27 -0.10 -21.01
CA ASN A 337 -9.12 -1.24 -20.12
C ASN A 337 -9.41 -2.55 -20.85
N GLU A 338 -8.62 -3.57 -20.51
CA GLU A 338 -8.82 -4.94 -20.90
C GLU A 338 -9.85 -5.58 -19.98
N VAL A 339 -10.90 -6.13 -20.58
CA VAL A 339 -12.03 -6.67 -19.82
C VAL A 339 -12.35 -8.06 -20.31
N VAL A 340 -12.67 -8.96 -19.38
CA VAL A 340 -13.22 -10.25 -19.74
C VAL A 340 -14.60 -10.00 -20.34
N TYR A 341 -14.88 -10.58 -21.51
CA TYR A 341 -16.14 -10.34 -22.25
C TYR A 341 -17.41 -10.49 -21.40
N ARG A 342 -17.39 -11.39 -20.41
CA ARG A 342 -18.54 -11.64 -19.51
C ARG A 342 -18.73 -10.58 -18.43
N ASP A 343 -17.71 -9.76 -18.18
CA ASP A 343 -17.66 -8.76 -17.11
C ASP A 343 -17.55 -7.34 -17.69
N PHE A 344 -18.19 -7.09 -18.84
CA PHE A 344 -18.09 -5.82 -19.54
C PHE A 344 -18.56 -4.64 -18.69
N ASP A 345 -19.60 -4.81 -17.87
CA ASP A 345 -20.12 -3.78 -16.96
C ASP A 345 -19.08 -3.36 -15.90
N LYS A 346 -18.28 -4.32 -15.41
CA LYS A 346 -17.17 -4.05 -14.49
C LYS A 346 -16.10 -3.20 -15.18
N GLY A 347 -15.79 -3.55 -16.42
CA GLY A 347 -14.89 -2.79 -17.28
C GLY A 347 -15.34 -1.35 -17.54
N ALA A 348 -16.62 -1.18 -17.87
CA ALA A 348 -17.23 0.13 -18.04
C ALA A 348 -17.17 0.95 -16.74
N ALA A 349 -17.48 0.32 -15.60
CA ALA A 349 -17.40 0.97 -14.30
C ALA A 349 -15.97 1.47 -14.00
N GLN A 350 -14.98 0.62 -14.24
CA GLN A 350 -13.56 0.95 -14.08
C GLN A 350 -13.16 2.14 -14.95
N ASN A 351 -13.55 2.14 -16.23
CA ASN A 351 -13.28 3.25 -17.17
C ASN A 351 -13.86 4.58 -16.66
N ILE A 352 -15.10 4.59 -16.17
CA ILE A 352 -15.76 5.82 -15.70
C ILE A 352 -14.99 6.46 -14.53
N VAL A 353 -14.60 5.67 -13.53
CA VAL A 353 -13.86 6.22 -12.38
C VAL A 353 -12.47 6.66 -12.79
N GLN A 354 -11.78 5.90 -13.64
CA GLN A 354 -10.47 6.30 -14.15
C GLN A 354 -10.56 7.60 -14.96
N MET A 355 -11.59 7.79 -15.80
CA MET A 355 -11.85 9.05 -16.49
C MET A 355 -12.01 10.21 -15.52
N HIS A 356 -12.79 10.03 -14.46
CA HIS A 356 -12.90 11.04 -13.42
C HIS A 356 -11.53 11.36 -12.80
N SER A 357 -10.77 10.34 -12.39
CA SER A 357 -9.42 10.54 -11.83
C SER A 357 -8.48 11.25 -12.80
N ALA A 358 -8.49 10.93 -14.09
CA ALA A 358 -7.62 11.57 -15.07
C ALA A 358 -7.91 13.07 -15.24
N LEU A 359 -9.19 13.46 -15.15
CA LEU A 359 -9.62 14.86 -15.21
C LEU A 359 -9.25 15.68 -13.97
N GLU A 360 -8.94 15.05 -12.83
CA GLU A 360 -8.49 15.77 -11.63
C GLU A 360 -7.07 16.34 -11.79
N PHE A 361 -6.28 15.79 -12.72
CA PHE A 361 -4.87 16.10 -12.91
C PHE A 361 -4.56 16.90 -14.19
N ASP A 362 -5.59 17.26 -14.97
CA ASP A 362 -5.47 18.02 -16.24
C ASP A 362 -5.67 19.54 -16.07
#